data_AF-A0A416M688-F1
#
_entry.id   AF-A0A416M688-F1
#
_cell.length_a   1.000
_cell.length_b   1.000
_cell.length_c   1.000
_cell.angle_alpha   90.00
_cell.angle_beta   90.00
_cell.angle_gamma   90.00
#
_symmetry.space_group_name_H-M   'P 1'
#
loop_
_entity.id
_entity.type
_entity.pdbx_description
1 polymer ?
#
loop_
_entity_poly.entity_id
_entity_poly.type
_entity_poly.pdbx_seq_one_letter_code
_entity_poly.pdbx_strand_id
1 'polypeptide(L)'
;MPNRIIKESICRSEEIDSLSWFEEVLFYRLIVTCDDFGRYDGRAKIIKGSCFPLKDITEKDIDKALGRLSAVGLVRVYEAQGRPYLQLVTWADHQRIRNQKSKYPGFSEDCELLTFDSKGQQIKTSDNKCVRNPIQSESKSESETNTNICSEQTVAAEPPVIGIMMNTGEEYPITQSYVLELAELYPAVDIMQELRAMKGWCDANPRKRKTAGGMKRFINAWISKVQNRGGTPGYTQSYNQTAGGSKVEQFAQGAREWANG
;
A
#
# COMPACT_ATOMS: atom_id res chain seq x y z
N MET A 1 15.89 17.34 -2.17
CA MET A 1 14.81 16.38 -1.86
C MET A 1 14.81 15.30 -2.92
N PRO A 2 14.46 14.05 -2.60
CA PRO A 2 14.33 13.01 -3.63
C PRO A 2 13.23 13.40 -4.62
N ASN A 3 13.39 13.04 -5.89
CA ASN A 3 12.38 13.30 -6.92
C ASN A 3 11.06 12.63 -6.53
N ARG A 4 10.03 13.43 -6.29
CA ARG A 4 8.66 12.99 -6.02
C ARG A 4 7.92 12.84 -7.33
N ILE A 5 7.12 11.78 -7.47
CA ILE A 5 6.43 11.46 -8.72
C ILE A 5 4.94 11.67 -8.53
N ILE A 6 4.33 12.54 -9.33
CA ILE A 6 2.88 12.60 -9.46
C ILE A 6 2.50 11.70 -10.65
N LYS A 7 1.72 10.65 -10.39
CA LYS A 7 1.27 9.70 -11.42
C LYS A 7 0.00 10.22 -12.09
N GLU A 8 -0.21 9.90 -13.36
CA GLU A 8 -1.44 10.24 -14.11
C GLU A 8 -2.73 9.71 -13.44
N SER A 9 -2.63 8.63 -12.65
CA SER A 9 -3.75 8.06 -11.89
C SER A 9 -4.44 9.09 -10.98
N ILE A 10 -3.76 10.17 -10.62
CA ILE A 10 -4.31 11.26 -9.81
C ILE A 10 -5.51 11.95 -10.48
N CYS A 11 -5.53 12.01 -11.81
CA CYS A 11 -6.61 12.61 -12.59
C CYS A 11 -7.89 11.77 -12.64
N ARG A 12 -7.86 10.54 -12.12
CA ARG A 12 -9.00 9.61 -12.07
C ARG A 12 -9.36 9.20 -10.64
N SER A 13 -8.81 9.88 -9.62
CA SER A 13 -9.12 9.60 -8.22
C SER A 13 -10.38 10.33 -7.81
N GLU A 14 -11.39 9.57 -7.35
CA GLU A 14 -12.66 10.12 -6.84
C GLU A 14 -12.44 10.94 -5.58
N GLU A 15 -11.48 10.54 -4.73
CA GLU A 15 -11.09 11.28 -3.53
C GLU A 15 -10.62 12.69 -3.88
N ILE A 16 -9.76 12.81 -4.89
CA ILE A 16 -9.18 14.08 -5.33
C ILE A 16 -10.21 14.93 -6.08
N ASP A 17 -11.05 14.30 -6.91
CA ASP A 17 -12.16 14.98 -7.60
C ASP A 17 -13.16 15.60 -6.62
N SER A 18 -13.32 15.01 -5.42
CA SER A 18 -14.19 15.52 -4.36
C SER A 18 -13.65 16.74 -3.58
N LEU A 19 -12.43 17.21 -3.92
CA LEU A 19 -11.77 18.34 -3.27
C LEU A 19 -12.01 19.64 -4.03
N SER A 20 -11.94 20.76 -3.30
CA SER A 20 -11.77 22.06 -3.93
C SER A 20 -10.36 22.23 -4.48
N TRP A 21 -10.19 23.14 -5.44
CA TRP A 21 -8.89 23.52 -6.01
C TRP A 21 -7.82 23.81 -4.95
N PHE A 22 -8.20 24.47 -3.85
CA PHE A 22 -7.24 24.79 -2.79
C PHE A 22 -6.77 23.54 -2.02
N GLU A 23 -7.71 22.65 -1.69
CA GLU A 23 -7.43 21.40 -0.98
C GLU A 23 -6.57 20.46 -1.83
N GLU A 24 -6.89 20.33 -3.11
CA GLU A 24 -6.09 19.59 -4.08
C GLU A 24 -4.67 20.16 -4.22
N VAL A 25 -4.54 21.49 -4.34
CA VAL A 25 -3.23 22.15 -4.39
C VAL A 25 -2.42 21.94 -3.10
N LEU A 26 -3.06 21.99 -1.93
CA LEU A 26 -2.40 21.66 -0.66
C LEU A 26 -1.90 20.21 -0.68
N PHE A 27 -2.71 19.25 -1.11
CA PHE A 27 -2.31 17.85 -1.22
C PHE A 27 -1.08 17.67 -2.13
N TYR A 28 -1.06 18.29 -3.31
CA TYR A 28 0.09 18.21 -4.22
C TYR A 28 1.36 18.85 -3.65
N ARG A 29 1.21 19.97 -2.94
CA ARG A 29 2.34 20.62 -2.26
C ARG A 29 2.84 19.78 -1.08
N LEU A 30 1.96 19.08 -0.37
CA LEU A 30 2.34 18.12 0.66
C LEU A 30 3.12 16.94 0.09
N ILE A 31 2.77 16.45 -1.11
CA ILE A 31 3.53 15.36 -1.77
C ILE A 31 5.02 15.75 -1.94
N VAL A 32 5.29 17.00 -2.27
CA VAL A 32 6.67 17.47 -2.47
C VAL A 32 7.38 17.87 -1.19
N THR A 33 6.66 18.19 -0.10
CA THR A 33 7.26 18.62 1.17
C THR A 33 7.44 17.50 2.20
N CYS A 34 6.62 16.46 2.15
CA CYS A 34 6.70 15.33 3.08
C CYS A 34 8.03 14.59 3.00
N ASP A 35 8.41 13.92 4.10
CA ASP A 35 9.56 13.03 4.12
C ASP A 35 9.33 11.74 3.30
N ASP A 36 10.30 10.83 3.29
CA ASP A 36 10.22 9.60 2.50
C ASP A 36 9.16 8.61 2.97
N PHE A 37 8.51 8.88 4.11
CA PHE A 37 7.42 8.09 4.68
C PHE A 37 6.08 8.81 4.54
N GLY A 38 6.04 9.93 3.82
CA GLY A 38 4.83 10.72 3.63
C GLY A 38 4.44 11.52 4.86
N ARG A 39 5.38 11.77 5.79
CA ARG A 39 5.11 12.47 7.04
C ARG A 39 5.62 13.90 7.04
N TYR A 40 4.93 14.76 7.78
CA TYR A 40 5.29 16.17 7.93
C TYR A 40 4.76 16.78 9.23
N ASP A 41 5.21 18.00 9.55
CA ASP A 41 4.69 18.80 10.67
C ASP A 41 3.23 19.20 10.39
N GLY A 42 2.36 18.99 11.37
CA GLY A 42 0.91 19.21 11.27
C GLY A 42 0.47 20.63 11.63
N ARG A 43 1.38 21.52 12.05
CA ARG A 43 1.02 22.91 12.41
C ARG A 43 0.78 23.74 11.16
N ALA A 44 -0.40 24.36 11.06
CA ALA A 44 -0.80 25.20 9.94
C ALA A 44 0.25 26.25 9.57
N LYS A 45 0.88 26.90 10.57
CA LYS A 45 1.96 27.88 10.35
C LYS A 45 3.16 27.32 9.59
N ILE A 46 3.59 26.09 9.91
CA ILE A 46 4.75 25.44 9.27
C ILE A 46 4.39 25.00 7.84
N ILE A 47 3.19 24.44 7.68
CA ILE A 47 2.66 24.04 6.37
C ILE A 47 2.49 25.25 5.47
N LYS A 48 1.92 26.36 5.96
CA LYS A 48 1.83 27.63 5.24
C LYS A 48 3.20 28.11 4.78
N GLY A 49 4.17 28.19 5.70
CA GLY A 49 5.52 28.69 5.38
C GLY A 49 6.26 27.83 4.36
N SER A 50 6.00 26.53 4.31
CA SER A 50 6.73 25.59 3.44
C SER A 50 6.00 25.32 2.13
N CYS A 51 4.69 25.10 2.19
CA CYS A 51 3.87 24.84 1.01
C CYS A 51 3.52 26.13 0.28
N PHE A 52 3.33 27.25 0.97
CA PHE A 52 2.77 28.49 0.41
C PHE A 52 3.57 29.76 0.78
N PRO A 53 4.91 29.78 0.64
CA PRO A 53 5.75 30.89 1.11
C PRO A 53 5.42 32.25 0.48
N LEU A 54 4.90 32.27 -0.75
CA LEU A 54 4.63 33.48 -1.54
C LEU A 54 3.15 33.71 -1.82
N LYS A 55 2.26 32.98 -1.14
CA LYS A 55 0.81 33.06 -1.35
C LYS A 55 0.13 33.61 -0.10
N ASP A 56 -0.86 34.46 -0.32
CA ASP A 56 -1.67 35.00 0.76
C ASP A 56 -2.77 34.00 1.13
N ILE A 57 -2.43 33.13 2.08
CA ILE A 57 -3.30 32.07 2.61
C ILE A 57 -3.25 32.15 4.13
N THR A 58 -4.38 31.97 4.80
CA THR A 58 -4.44 32.01 6.26
C THR A 58 -4.17 30.63 6.87
N GLU A 59 -3.75 30.59 8.13
CA GLU A 59 -3.59 29.31 8.86
C GLU A 59 -4.93 28.56 8.96
N LYS A 60 -6.05 29.30 9.05
CA LYS A 60 -7.41 28.73 9.06
C LYS A 60 -7.77 28.01 7.76
N ASP A 61 -7.35 28.55 6.61
CA ASP A 61 -7.57 27.89 5.32
C ASP A 61 -6.84 26.55 5.29
N ILE A 62 -5.59 26.52 5.79
CA ILE A 62 -4.79 25.30 5.89
C ILE A 62 -5.46 24.28 6.80
N ASP A 63 -5.90 24.67 8.00
CA ASP A 63 -6.56 23.73 8.90
C ASP A 63 -7.88 23.21 8.32
N LYS A 64 -8.69 24.06 7.67
CA LYS A 64 -9.90 23.63 6.96
C LYS A 64 -9.59 22.62 5.87
N ALA A 65 -8.56 22.87 5.07
CA ALA A 65 -8.17 21.98 3.99
C ALA A 65 -7.60 20.65 4.52
N LEU A 66 -6.80 20.67 5.59
CA LEU A 66 -6.36 19.44 6.28
C LEU A 66 -7.55 18.65 6.82
N GLY A 67 -8.57 19.32 7.35
CA GLY A 67 -9.82 18.70 7.78
C GLY A 67 -10.53 17.98 6.65
N ARG A 68 -10.64 18.62 5.47
CA ARG A 68 -11.24 17.97 4.30
C ARG A 68 -10.39 16.80 3.80
N LEU A 69 -9.07 16.95 3.69
CA LEU A 69 -8.16 15.88 3.29
C LEU A 69 -8.20 14.68 4.25
N SER A 70 -8.37 14.95 5.55
CA SER A 70 -8.57 13.93 6.58
C SER A 70 -9.92 13.22 6.43
N ALA A 71 -11.00 13.97 6.23
CA ALA A 71 -12.34 13.42 6.05
C ALA A 71 -12.46 12.54 4.79
N VAL A 72 -11.74 12.86 3.72
CA VAL A 72 -11.69 12.04 2.48
C VAL A 72 -10.72 10.85 2.61
N GLY A 73 -9.84 10.85 3.62
CA GLY A 73 -8.90 9.75 3.87
C GLY A 73 -7.58 9.85 3.10
N LEU A 74 -7.25 11.01 2.53
CA LEU A 74 -5.97 11.24 1.83
C LEU A 74 -4.83 11.55 2.81
N VAL A 75 -5.15 12.22 3.93
CA VAL A 75 -4.21 12.61 4.98
C VAL A 75 -4.70 12.08 6.31
N ARG A 76 -3.77 11.63 7.16
CA ARG A 76 -4.04 11.39 8.58
C ARG A 76 -3.34 12.46 9.39
N VAL A 77 -4.08 13.15 10.26
CA VAL A 77 -3.52 14.14 11.19
C VAL A 77 -3.59 13.57 12.60
N TYR A 78 -2.50 13.66 13.34
CA TYR A 78 -2.37 13.04 14.66
C TYR A 78 -1.42 13.83 15.55
N GLU A 79 -1.56 13.67 16.86
CA GLU A 79 -0.61 14.20 17.83
C GLU A 79 0.40 13.12 18.23
N ALA A 80 1.68 13.47 18.20
CA ALA A 80 2.75 12.65 18.74
C ALA A 80 3.70 13.55 19.54
N GLN A 81 4.20 13.11 20.70
CA GLN A 81 5.13 13.91 21.51
C GLN A 81 4.61 15.35 21.81
N GLY A 82 3.29 15.52 21.98
CA GLY A 82 2.65 16.80 22.27
C GLY A 82 2.60 17.78 21.10
N ARG A 83 2.79 17.31 19.85
CA ARG A 83 2.77 18.16 18.65
C ARG A 83 1.95 17.51 17.53
N PRO A 84 1.24 18.31 16.71
CA PRO A 84 0.50 17.77 15.58
C PRO A 84 1.47 17.42 14.44
N TYR A 85 1.23 16.27 13.83
CA TYR A 85 1.90 15.74 12.65
C TYR A 85 0.84 15.28 11.65
N LEU A 86 1.26 15.12 10.40
CA LEU A 86 0.45 14.54 9.36
C LEU A 86 1.18 13.41 8.64
N GLN A 87 0.42 12.48 8.09
CA GLN A 87 0.90 11.41 7.22
C GLN A 87 -0.04 11.24 6.01
N LEU A 88 0.52 11.22 4.80
CA LEU A 88 -0.20 10.85 3.58
C LEU A 88 -0.49 9.34 3.59
N VAL A 89 -1.76 8.95 3.47
CA VAL A 89 -2.22 7.60 3.79
C VAL A 89 -1.70 6.56 2.80
N THR A 90 -1.79 6.83 1.50
CA THR A 90 -1.40 5.90 0.42
C THR A 90 0.04 6.11 -0.07
N TRP A 91 0.89 6.80 0.72
CA TRP A 91 2.23 7.21 0.29
C TRP A 91 3.07 6.06 -0.28
N ALA A 92 3.07 4.90 0.38
CA ALA A 92 3.89 3.75 -0.02
C ALA A 92 3.48 3.12 -1.36
N ASP A 93 2.23 3.33 -1.79
CA ASP A 93 1.73 2.84 -3.09
C ASP A 93 2.13 3.79 -4.24
N HIS A 94 2.34 5.07 -3.92
CA HIS A 94 2.63 6.12 -4.90
C HIS A 94 4.10 6.54 -4.95
N GLN A 95 4.84 6.45 -3.85
CA GLN A 95 6.22 6.91 -3.73
C GLN A 95 7.19 5.79 -3.32
N ARG A 96 8.41 5.86 -3.84
CA ARG A 96 9.49 4.95 -3.44
C ARG A 96 10.14 5.41 -2.15
N ILE A 97 10.05 4.59 -1.10
CA ILE A 97 10.78 4.80 0.16
C ILE A 97 12.27 4.47 -0.06
N ARG A 98 13.15 5.43 0.19
CA ARG A 98 14.61 5.26 0.05
C ARG A 98 15.33 5.30 1.40
N ASN A 99 14.86 6.16 2.30
CA ASN A 99 15.41 6.26 3.64
C ASN A 99 14.96 5.12 4.56
N GLN A 100 15.80 4.79 5.55
CA GLN A 100 15.49 3.81 6.59
C GLN A 100 14.78 4.42 7.81
N LYS A 101 14.96 5.72 8.05
CA LYS A 101 14.39 6.44 9.20
C LYS A 101 13.61 7.67 8.74
N SER A 102 12.44 7.86 9.33
CA SER A 102 11.59 9.04 9.12
C SER A 102 12.13 10.23 9.91
N LYS A 103 11.89 11.44 9.38
CA LYS A 103 12.21 12.70 10.08
C LYS A 103 11.16 13.08 11.12
N TYR A 104 9.95 12.54 10.97
CA TYR A 104 8.80 12.86 11.80
C TYR A 104 8.30 11.61 12.53
N PRO A 105 7.73 11.75 13.74
CA PRO A 105 7.17 10.62 14.48
C PRO A 105 6.12 9.90 13.64
N GLY A 106 6.09 8.58 13.70
CA GLY A 106 5.02 7.80 13.06
C GLY A 106 3.76 7.81 13.90
N PHE A 107 2.62 7.55 13.26
CA PHE A 107 1.40 7.23 13.97
C PHE A 107 1.53 5.86 14.64
N SER A 108 1.31 5.80 15.94
CA SER A 108 1.28 4.61 16.78
C SER A 108 0.01 4.58 17.64
N GLU A 109 -0.27 3.47 18.32
CA GLU A 109 -1.53 3.27 19.08
C GLU A 109 -1.71 4.27 20.23
N ASP A 110 -0.63 4.85 20.72
CA ASP A 110 -0.58 5.93 21.71
C ASP A 110 -0.78 7.33 21.13
N CYS A 111 -0.83 7.46 19.80
CA CYS A 111 -1.08 8.75 19.14
C CYS A 111 -2.58 9.07 19.10
N GLU A 112 -2.94 10.30 19.46
CA GLU A 112 -4.30 10.80 19.35
C GLU A 112 -4.57 11.25 17.90
N LEU A 113 -5.65 10.76 17.30
CA LEU A 113 -6.14 11.33 16.04
C LEU A 113 -6.64 12.75 16.28
N LEU A 114 -6.37 13.63 15.32
CA LEU A 114 -6.87 14.99 15.32
C LEU A 114 -8.01 15.08 14.31
N THR A 115 -9.16 15.51 14.82
CA THR A 115 -10.34 15.85 14.01
C THR A 115 -10.41 17.36 13.82
N PHE A 116 -11.22 17.80 12.87
CA PHE A 116 -11.40 19.22 12.59
C PHE A 116 -12.87 19.55 12.76
N ASP A 117 -13.17 20.63 13.49
CA ASP A 117 -14.55 21.11 13.60
C ASP A 117 -15.00 21.85 12.34
N SER A 118 -16.28 22.22 12.31
CA SER A 118 -16.88 23.02 11.24
C SER A 118 -16.21 24.40 11.05
N LYS A 119 -15.38 24.83 12.00
CA LYS A 119 -14.62 26.09 11.99
C LYS A 119 -13.14 25.90 11.61
N GLY A 120 -12.71 24.66 11.33
CA GLY A 120 -11.33 24.32 10.99
C GLY A 120 -10.37 24.35 12.17
N GLN A 121 -10.82 24.12 13.41
CA GLN A 121 -9.93 23.98 14.56
C GLN A 121 -9.63 22.50 14.83
N GLN A 122 -8.37 22.21 15.15
CA GLN A 122 -7.92 20.87 15.52
C GLN A 122 -8.47 20.48 16.88
N ILE A 123 -9.21 19.38 16.95
CA ILE A 123 -9.82 18.84 18.16
C ILE A 123 -9.29 17.42 18.38
N LYS A 124 -8.80 17.17 19.59
CA LYS A 124 -8.43 15.83 20.07
C LYS A 124 -9.68 14.97 20.15
N THR A 125 -9.66 13.80 19.52
CA THR A 125 -10.74 12.82 19.72
C THR A 125 -10.74 12.32 21.17
N SER A 126 -11.80 12.58 21.93
CA SER A 126 -12.06 11.94 23.22
C SER A 126 -12.93 10.71 22.99
N ASP A 127 -12.32 9.53 23.11
CA ASP A 127 -12.90 8.18 23.27
C ASP A 127 -14.07 7.68 22.41
N ASN A 128 -13.81 6.55 21.76
CA ASN A 128 -14.67 5.36 21.67
C ASN A 128 -16.14 5.53 21.26
N LYS A 129 -16.37 5.71 19.95
CA LYS A 129 -17.56 5.15 19.26
C LYS A 129 -17.39 5.15 17.75
N CYS A 130 -16.59 4.22 17.22
CA CYS A 130 -16.89 3.69 15.90
C CYS A 130 -17.92 2.58 16.08
N VAL A 131 -19.12 2.82 15.54
CA VAL A 131 -20.24 1.89 15.48
C VAL A 131 -19.77 0.61 14.79
N ARG A 132 -19.47 -0.43 15.57
CA ARG A 132 -19.54 -1.81 15.08
C ARG A 132 -21.03 -2.13 14.94
N ASN A 133 -21.45 -2.48 13.73
CA ASN A 133 -22.72 -3.19 13.60
C ASN A 133 -22.50 -4.69 13.88
N PRO A 134 -23.44 -5.37 14.58
CA PRO A 134 -23.17 -6.63 15.29
C PRO A 134 -23.95 -7.82 14.73
N ILE A 135 -23.33 -9.00 14.67
CA ILE A 135 -23.96 -10.34 14.83
C ILE A 135 -22.86 -11.24 15.41
N GLN A 136 -22.78 -11.41 16.75
CA GLN A 136 -23.27 -12.57 17.55
C GLN A 136 -22.85 -13.92 16.94
N SER A 137 -22.16 -14.83 17.63
CA SER A 137 -22.41 -15.37 18.98
C SER A 137 -21.14 -16.11 19.47
N GLU A 138 -20.59 -15.73 20.63
CA GLU A 138 -20.63 -16.46 21.93
C GLU A 138 -19.60 -17.61 22.03
N SER A 139 -18.88 -17.89 23.12
CA SER A 139 -18.40 -17.19 24.32
C SER A 139 -17.55 -18.22 25.12
N LYS A 140 -16.82 -17.73 26.14
CA LYS A 140 -16.24 -18.45 27.32
C LYS A 140 -14.77 -18.87 27.20
N SER A 141 -13.82 -18.01 27.62
CA SER A 141 -13.19 -17.88 28.97
C SER A 141 -12.47 -19.17 29.40
N GLU A 142 -11.21 -19.17 29.84
CA GLU A 142 -10.64 -18.41 30.96
C GLU A 142 -9.10 -18.22 30.83
N SER A 143 -8.62 -17.31 31.67
CA SER A 143 -7.26 -16.86 31.96
C SER A 143 -6.21 -17.96 32.18
N GLU A 144 -4.95 -17.70 31.85
CA GLU A 144 -3.92 -17.21 32.79
C GLU A 144 -2.53 -17.17 32.13
N THR A 145 -1.78 -16.15 32.54
CA THR A 145 -0.32 -15.98 32.53
C THR A 145 0.51 -17.27 32.37
N ASN A 146 1.48 -17.27 31.46
CA ASN A 146 2.90 -17.33 31.87
C ASN A 146 3.87 -17.18 30.69
N THR A 147 4.98 -16.56 31.05
CA THR A 147 6.22 -16.37 30.31
C THR A 147 6.81 -17.63 29.68
N ASN A 148 7.48 -17.38 28.56
CA ASN A 148 8.68 -18.07 28.08
C ASN A 148 8.48 -19.33 27.23
N ILE A 149 9.43 -19.46 26.31
CA ILE A 149 9.84 -20.66 25.58
C ILE A 149 9.24 -20.80 24.17
N CYS A 150 10.10 -20.40 23.23
CA CYS A 150 10.29 -20.97 21.91
C CYS A 150 9.84 -22.43 21.81
N SER A 151 8.92 -22.73 20.90
CA SER A 151 8.71 -24.10 20.42
C SER A 151 8.49 -24.05 18.92
N GLU A 152 9.62 -24.20 18.24
CA GLU A 152 9.74 -24.84 16.94
C GLU A 152 8.93 -26.15 16.97
N GLN A 153 7.71 -26.12 16.43
CA GLN A 153 6.85 -27.30 16.38
C GLN A 153 7.08 -27.99 15.04
N THR A 154 7.93 -29.00 15.11
CA THR A 154 8.07 -30.09 14.15
C THR A 154 6.73 -30.81 13.99
N VAL A 155 5.95 -30.38 12.99
CA VAL A 155 4.85 -31.17 12.44
C VAL A 155 5.45 -32.01 11.31
N ALA A 156 5.08 -33.29 11.25
CA ALA A 156 5.54 -34.25 10.25
C ALA A 156 5.68 -33.61 8.87
N ALA A 157 6.89 -33.64 8.32
CA ALA A 157 7.30 -32.84 7.17
C ALA A 157 6.54 -33.27 5.91
N GLU A 158 5.38 -32.65 5.67
CA GLU A 158 4.77 -32.62 4.34
C GLU A 158 5.81 -32.06 3.36
N PRO A 159 6.09 -32.75 2.24
CA PRO A 159 7.07 -32.26 1.28
C PRO A 159 6.61 -30.89 0.74
N PRO A 160 7.52 -29.89 0.66
CA PRO A 160 7.17 -28.60 0.12
C PRO A 160 6.82 -28.72 -1.36
N VAL A 161 5.72 -28.09 -1.75
CA VAL A 161 5.23 -28.04 -3.13
C VAL A 161 6.03 -27.01 -3.93
N ILE A 162 6.43 -25.92 -3.28
CA ILE A 162 7.29 -24.90 -3.87
C ILE A 162 8.12 -24.21 -2.78
N GLY A 163 9.40 -23.97 -3.07
CA GLY A 163 10.30 -23.20 -2.21
C GLY A 163 10.56 -21.81 -2.78
N ILE A 164 10.42 -20.76 -1.95
CA ILE A 164 10.73 -19.37 -2.34
C ILE A 164 12.04 -18.94 -1.67
N MET A 165 13.03 -18.52 -2.46
CA MET A 165 14.34 -18.10 -1.97
C MET A 165 14.26 -16.89 -1.02
N MET A 166 14.78 -17.06 0.20
CA MET A 166 14.85 -16.04 1.24
C MET A 166 16.11 -15.18 1.13
N ASN A 167 16.16 -14.10 1.91
CA ASN A 167 17.33 -13.23 2.00
C ASN A 167 18.56 -13.90 2.63
N THR A 168 18.37 -14.95 3.44
CA THR A 168 19.44 -15.77 4.02
C THR A 168 20.06 -16.75 3.02
N GLY A 169 19.43 -16.92 1.85
CA GLY A 169 19.85 -17.90 0.84
C GLY A 169 19.20 -19.29 1.01
N GLU A 170 18.39 -19.47 2.05
CA GLU A 170 17.57 -20.68 2.24
C GLU A 170 16.23 -20.55 1.52
N GLU A 171 15.61 -21.67 1.14
CA GLU A 171 14.26 -21.67 0.57
C GLU A 171 13.20 -21.70 1.69
N TYR A 172 12.21 -20.81 1.61
CA TYR A 172 11.02 -20.87 2.44
C TYR A 172 10.08 -21.96 1.90
N PRO A 173 9.80 -23.03 2.65
CA PRO A 173 8.95 -24.12 2.18
C PRO A 173 7.48 -23.72 2.21
N ILE A 174 6.76 -23.96 1.10
CA ILE A 174 5.31 -23.84 1.02
C ILE A 174 4.72 -25.24 0.87
N THR A 175 3.91 -25.65 1.85
CA THR A 175 3.24 -26.96 1.88
C THR A 175 1.94 -26.95 1.08
N GLN A 176 1.46 -28.14 0.70
CA GLN A 176 0.18 -28.27 -0.01
C GLN A 176 -1.00 -27.77 0.84
N SER A 177 -0.96 -28.03 2.15
CA SER A 177 -1.93 -27.52 3.13
C SER A 177 -2.02 -25.98 3.10
N TYR A 178 -0.88 -25.28 3.02
CA TYR A 178 -0.88 -23.82 2.95
C TYR A 178 -1.40 -23.28 1.61
N VAL A 179 -1.16 -24.00 0.51
CA VAL A 179 -1.75 -23.67 -0.80
C VAL A 179 -3.28 -23.78 -0.76
N LEU A 180 -3.81 -24.81 -0.11
CA LEU A 180 -5.26 -25.01 0.05
C LEU A 180 -5.90 -23.91 0.89
N GLU A 181 -5.26 -23.51 1.99
CA GLU A 181 -5.70 -22.36 2.82
C GLU A 181 -5.80 -21.08 1.97
N LEU A 182 -4.80 -20.80 1.14
CA LEU A 182 -4.81 -19.64 0.25
C LEU A 182 -5.89 -19.76 -0.85
N ALA A 183 -6.13 -20.96 -1.38
CA ALA A 183 -7.15 -21.17 -2.40
C ALA A 183 -8.57 -20.96 -1.85
N GLU A 184 -8.81 -21.30 -0.58
CA GLU A 184 -10.07 -21.02 0.11
C GLU A 184 -10.27 -19.51 0.33
N LEU A 185 -9.21 -18.78 0.70
CA LEU A 185 -9.26 -17.33 0.93
C LEU A 185 -9.38 -16.50 -0.37
N TYR A 186 -8.82 -17.00 -1.48
CA TYR A 186 -8.75 -16.27 -2.75
C TYR A 186 -9.26 -17.12 -3.93
N PRO A 187 -10.57 -17.41 -3.99
CA PRO A 187 -11.14 -18.35 -4.96
C PRO A 187 -11.05 -17.89 -6.42
N ALA A 188 -10.75 -16.61 -6.70
CA ALA A 188 -10.62 -16.09 -8.06
C ALA A 188 -9.16 -16.05 -8.56
N VAL A 189 -8.20 -16.61 -7.81
CA VAL A 189 -6.77 -16.59 -8.17
C VAL A 189 -6.22 -18.01 -8.34
N ASP A 190 -5.45 -18.23 -9.39
CA ASP A 190 -4.61 -19.43 -9.52
C ASP A 190 -3.39 -19.31 -8.59
N ILE A 191 -3.54 -19.82 -7.36
CA ILE A 191 -2.52 -19.74 -6.31
C ILE A 191 -1.19 -20.33 -6.75
N MET A 192 -1.20 -21.50 -7.41
CA MET A 192 0.03 -22.18 -7.78
C MET A 192 0.81 -21.39 -8.84
N GLN A 193 0.11 -20.80 -9.81
CA GLN A 193 0.74 -19.96 -10.81
C GLN A 193 1.31 -18.68 -10.20
N GLU A 194 0.59 -18.04 -9.27
CA GLU A 194 1.07 -16.85 -8.57
C GLU A 194 2.27 -17.15 -7.67
N LEU A 195 2.30 -18.29 -6.99
CA LEU A 195 3.46 -18.72 -6.20
C LEU A 195 4.72 -18.92 -7.08
N ARG A 196 4.57 -19.45 -8.30
CA ARG A 196 5.67 -19.51 -9.27
C ARG A 196 6.12 -18.12 -9.72
N ALA A 197 5.19 -17.20 -9.96
CA ALA A 197 5.50 -15.82 -10.30
C ALA A 197 6.26 -15.11 -9.16
N MET A 198 5.85 -15.33 -7.91
CA MET A 198 6.55 -14.85 -6.72
C MET A 198 7.97 -15.42 -6.62
N LYS A 199 8.14 -16.73 -6.86
CA LYS A 199 9.47 -17.36 -6.89
C LYS A 199 10.37 -16.69 -7.92
N GLY A 200 9.91 -16.58 -9.16
CA GLY A 200 10.68 -15.92 -10.23
C GLY A 200 11.02 -14.47 -9.91
N TRP A 201 10.11 -13.74 -9.24
CA TRP A 201 10.38 -12.39 -8.77
C TRP A 201 11.49 -12.34 -7.71
N CYS A 202 11.47 -13.24 -6.72
CA CYS A 202 12.50 -13.35 -5.69
C CYS A 202 13.87 -13.77 -6.26
N ASP A 203 13.88 -14.63 -7.28
CA ASP A 203 15.09 -15.05 -7.97
C ASP A 203 15.72 -13.89 -8.75
N ALA A 204 14.90 -13.14 -9.51
CA ALA A 204 15.32 -11.96 -10.25
C ALA A 204 15.68 -10.76 -9.36
N ASN A 205 15.25 -10.74 -8.09
CA ASN A 205 15.49 -9.64 -7.15
C ASN A 205 16.16 -10.09 -5.84
N PRO A 206 17.43 -10.53 -5.83
CA PRO A 206 18.09 -11.05 -4.63
C PRO A 206 18.08 -10.10 -3.43
N ARG A 207 18.29 -8.80 -3.68
CA ARG A 207 18.27 -7.75 -2.64
C ARG A 207 16.88 -7.46 -2.07
N LYS A 208 15.80 -8.00 -2.65
CA LYS A 208 14.41 -7.78 -2.22
C LYS A 208 13.71 -9.04 -1.72
N ARG A 209 14.43 -10.16 -1.63
CA ARG A 209 13.96 -11.40 -1.01
C ARG A 209 13.51 -11.14 0.42
N LYS A 210 12.56 -11.94 0.88
CA LYS A 210 11.94 -11.75 2.20
C LYS A 210 12.69 -12.52 3.26
N THR A 211 12.52 -12.07 4.51
CA THR A 211 12.85 -12.86 5.69
C THR A 211 11.76 -13.91 5.93
N ALA A 212 12.07 -14.97 6.67
CA ALA A 212 11.10 -16.00 7.03
C ALA A 212 9.83 -15.40 7.67
N GLY A 213 9.98 -14.48 8.63
CA GLY A 213 8.85 -13.80 9.29
C GLY A 213 8.06 -12.84 8.39
N GLY A 214 8.67 -12.35 7.31
CA GLY A 214 8.01 -11.48 6.34
C GLY A 214 7.33 -12.21 5.18
N MET A 215 7.61 -13.50 4.98
CA MET A 215 7.21 -14.24 3.79
C MET A 215 5.68 -14.41 3.70
N LYS A 216 5.02 -14.81 4.79
CA LYS A 216 3.55 -14.96 4.82
C LYS A 216 2.82 -13.66 4.48
N ARG A 217 3.29 -12.52 5.02
CA ARG A 217 2.73 -11.19 4.73
C ARG A 217 2.92 -10.82 3.26
N PHE A 218 4.08 -11.15 2.69
CA PHE A 218 4.36 -10.92 1.28
C PHE A 218 3.44 -11.74 0.37
N ILE A 219 3.28 -13.03 0.64
CA ILE A 219 2.41 -13.94 -0.14
C ILE A 219 0.96 -13.44 -0.11
N ASN A 220 0.41 -13.18 1.07
CA ASN A 220 -0.96 -12.69 1.24
C ASN A 220 -1.16 -11.34 0.52
N ALA A 221 -0.25 -10.37 0.71
CA ALA A 221 -0.35 -9.07 0.06
C ALA A 221 -0.24 -9.16 -1.48
N TRP A 222 0.49 -10.15 -2.01
CA TRP A 222 0.57 -10.39 -3.45
C TRP A 222 -0.75 -10.94 -3.99
N ILE A 223 -1.23 -12.04 -3.42
CA ILE A 223 -2.44 -12.75 -3.89
C ILE A 223 -3.68 -11.87 -3.74
N SER A 224 -3.82 -11.14 -2.63
CA SER A 224 -4.90 -10.17 -2.42
C SER A 224 -4.91 -9.07 -3.51
N LYS A 225 -3.75 -8.61 -3.96
CA LYS A 225 -3.66 -7.65 -5.07
C LYS A 225 -4.03 -8.27 -6.42
N VAL A 226 -3.77 -9.55 -6.63
CA VAL A 226 -4.17 -10.28 -7.85
C VAL A 226 -5.69 -10.46 -7.87
N GLN A 227 -6.29 -10.88 -6.76
CA GLN A 227 -7.74 -11.02 -6.58
C GLN A 227 -8.48 -9.69 -6.83
N ASN A 228 -7.99 -8.58 -6.26
CA ASN A 228 -8.64 -7.28 -6.32
C ASN A 228 -8.41 -6.51 -7.63
N ARG A 229 -7.57 -7.01 -8.53
CA ARG A 229 -7.51 -6.51 -9.91
C ARG A 229 -8.67 -7.14 -10.66
N GLY A 230 -9.75 -6.38 -10.84
CA GLY A 230 -10.94 -6.81 -11.58
C GLY A 230 -10.58 -7.47 -12.91
N GLY A 231 -10.87 -8.78 -13.00
CA GLY A 231 -10.86 -9.60 -14.20
C GLY A 231 -9.54 -9.70 -14.95
N THR A 232 -8.68 -10.66 -14.59
CA THR A 232 -7.81 -11.27 -15.59
C THR A 232 -8.72 -11.97 -16.61
N PRO A 233 -8.61 -11.70 -17.92
CA PRO A 233 -9.19 -12.58 -18.92
C PRO A 233 -8.61 -13.97 -18.64
N GLY A 234 -9.49 -14.96 -18.45
CA GLY A 234 -9.08 -16.34 -18.30
C GLY A 234 -8.09 -16.67 -19.41
N TYR A 235 -6.85 -16.94 -19.03
CA TYR A 235 -5.86 -17.45 -19.94
C TYR A 235 -6.27 -18.88 -20.26
N THR A 236 -7.14 -19.05 -21.25
CA THR A 236 -7.32 -20.32 -21.94
C THR A 236 -5.98 -20.68 -22.56
N GLN A 237 -5.30 -21.66 -21.97
CA GLN A 237 -4.22 -22.40 -22.60
C GLN A 237 -4.71 -23.00 -23.91
N SER A 238 -4.36 -22.40 -25.04
CA SER A 238 -4.35 -23.09 -26.33
C SER A 238 -2.91 -23.46 -26.64
N TYR A 239 -2.53 -24.67 -26.25
CA TYR A 239 -1.36 -25.33 -26.81
C TYR A 239 -1.73 -25.95 -28.15
N ASN A 240 -0.86 -25.68 -29.13
CA ASN A 240 -0.64 -26.38 -30.40
C ASN A 240 -1.26 -25.83 -31.69
N GLN A 241 -0.31 -25.61 -32.63
CA GLN A 241 -0.38 -25.62 -34.10
C GLN A 241 -1.04 -24.36 -34.71
N THR A 242 -0.43 -23.60 -35.63
CA THR A 242 0.40 -23.97 -36.79
C THR A 242 1.13 -22.73 -37.33
N ALA A 243 2.15 -22.93 -38.17
CA ALA A 243 3.02 -21.94 -38.79
C ALA A 243 2.31 -20.68 -39.35
N GLY A 244 2.86 -19.50 -39.06
CA GLY A 244 2.46 -18.23 -39.68
C GLY A 244 3.31 -17.07 -39.16
N GLY A 245 3.95 -16.35 -40.09
CA GLY A 245 5.02 -15.37 -39.84
C GLY A 245 4.72 -14.29 -38.79
N SER A 246 5.79 -13.77 -38.20
CA SER A 246 5.77 -12.77 -37.13
C SER A 246 5.04 -11.50 -37.58
N LYS A 247 4.15 -10.97 -36.73
CA LYS A 247 3.49 -9.66 -36.91
C LYS A 247 4.47 -8.52 -37.19
N VAL A 248 5.74 -8.67 -36.82
CA VAL A 248 6.81 -7.69 -37.10
C VAL A 248 7.10 -7.56 -38.61
N GLU A 249 6.97 -8.63 -39.40
CA GLU A 249 7.20 -8.59 -40.84
C GLU A 249 6.06 -7.87 -41.58
N GLN A 250 4.81 -8.02 -41.13
CA GLN A 250 3.65 -7.35 -41.73
C GLN A 250 3.71 -5.82 -41.56
N PHE A 251 4.24 -5.33 -40.42
CA PHE A 251 4.45 -3.90 -40.21
C PHE A 251 5.65 -3.36 -41.01
N ALA A 252 6.70 -4.15 -41.21
CA ALA A 252 7.85 -3.75 -42.01
C ALA A 252 7.55 -3.64 -43.51
N GLN A 253 6.57 -4.40 -44.00
CA GLN A 253 6.19 -4.41 -45.41
C GLN A 253 5.32 -3.18 -45.77
N GLY A 254 4.35 -2.83 -44.92
CA GLY A 254 3.53 -1.61 -45.11
C GLY A 254 4.33 -0.31 -45.04
N ALA A 255 5.39 -0.27 -44.23
CA ALA A 255 6.29 0.89 -44.15
C ALA A 255 7.17 1.06 -45.40
N ARG A 256 7.46 -0.02 -46.14
CA ARG A 256 8.23 0.04 -47.40
C ARG A 256 7.39 0.46 -48.60
N GLU A 257 6.11 0.11 -48.61
CA GLU A 257 5.16 0.51 -49.65
C GLU A 257 4.82 2.01 -49.60
N TRP A 258 4.80 2.61 -48.41
CA TRP A 258 4.58 4.06 -48.23
C TRP A 258 5.75 4.95 -48.65
N ALA A 259 6.96 4.40 -48.79
CA ALA A 259 8.17 5.17 -49.10
C ALA A 259 8.49 5.24 -50.60
N ASN A 260 7.84 4.40 -51.42
CA ASN A 260 8.11 4.27 -52.87
C ASN A 260 6.85 4.52 -53.74
N GLY A 261 5.81 5.12 -53.17
CA GLY A 261 4.55 5.47 -53.85
C GLY A 261 4.38 6.98 -54.01
#